data_AF-A0A1G0LY49-F1
#
_entry.id   AF-A0A1G0LY49-F1
#
_cell.length_a   1.000
_cell.length_b   1.000
_cell.length_c   1.000
_cell.angle_alpha   90.00
_cell.angle_beta   90.00
_cell.angle_gamma   90.00
#
_symmetry.space_group_name_H-M   'P 1'
#
loop_
_entity.id
_entity.type
_entity.pdbx_description
1 polymer ?
#
loop_
_entity_poly.entity_id
_entity_poly.type
_entity_poly.pdbx_seq_one_letter_code
_entity_poly.pdbx_strand_id
1 'polypeptide(L)'
;MRIVTLDVSSRENTNRRFLRACEGESQGDYISFESPALLFKVLSGKRWEMLGAMTGAEPMTIRELARRLGRDVKAVHGDVHALLNAGILQKTDNGQIVFPFDALHVDFMLKEAA
;
A
#
# COMPACT_ATOMS: atom_id res chain seq x y z
N MET A 1 -12.04 -11.54 3.45
CA MET A 1 -11.71 -10.21 2.92
C MET A 1 -10.49 -9.70 3.66
N ARG A 2 -9.33 -9.61 3.01
CA ARG A 2 -8.11 -9.01 3.57
C ARG A 2 -8.08 -7.52 3.25
N ILE A 3 -7.93 -6.71 4.28
CA ILE A 3 -7.87 -5.24 4.18
C ILE A 3 -6.51 -4.82 4.72
N VAL A 4 -5.75 -4.07 3.94
CA VAL A 4 -4.54 -3.40 4.45
C VAL A 4 -4.89 -2.00 4.95
N THR A 5 -4.43 -1.68 6.15
CA THR A 5 -4.54 -0.35 6.74
C THR A 5 -3.22 0.40 6.59
N LEU A 6 -3.26 1.57 5.94
CA LEU A 6 -2.17 2.54 5.96
C LEU A 6 -2.44 3.52 7.10
N ASP A 7 -1.66 3.45 8.17
CA ASP A 7 -1.81 4.32 9.33
C ASP A 7 -0.60 5.22 9.55
N VAL A 8 -0.78 6.23 10.39
CA VAL A 8 0.33 7.02 10.94
C VAL A 8 0.56 6.57 12.38
N SER A 9 1.73 6.00 12.65
CA SER A 9 2.04 5.40 13.94
C SER A 9 3.50 5.63 14.34
N SER A 10 3.74 5.77 15.64
CA SER A 10 5.09 5.84 16.17
C SER A 10 5.79 4.47 16.04
N ARG A 11 7.13 4.50 16.02
CA ARG A 11 7.93 3.26 16.07
C ARG A 11 7.56 2.38 17.26
N GLU A 12 7.32 3.00 18.42
CA GLU A 12 6.95 2.27 19.65
C GLU A 12 5.62 1.54 19.49
N ASN A 13 4.59 2.21 18.97
CA ASN A 13 3.28 1.59 18.75
C ASN A 13 3.35 0.47 17.69
N THR A 14 4.15 0.67 16.64
CA THR A 14 4.40 -0.34 15.62
C THR A 14 5.11 -1.56 16.21
N ASN A 15 6.14 -1.35 17.05
CA ASN A 15 6.84 -2.44 17.75
C ASN A 15 5.91 -3.19 18.70
N ARG A 16 5.03 -2.49 19.41
CA ARG A 16 4.04 -3.10 20.30
C ARG A 16 3.05 -3.98 19.55
N ARG A 17 2.58 -3.51 18.38
CA ARG A 17 1.74 -4.31 17.46
C ARG A 17 2.50 -5.57 17.02
N PHE A 18 3.76 -5.43 16.62
CA PHE A 18 4.59 -6.56 16.21
C PHE A 18 4.77 -7.60 17.32
N LEU A 19 5.08 -7.17 18.55
CA LEU A 19 5.26 -8.09 19.68
C LEU A 19 3.98 -8.89 19.98
N ARG A 20 2.81 -8.26 19.98
CA ARG A 20 1.52 -8.96 20.13
C ARG A 20 1.26 -9.97 19.02
N ALA A 21 1.65 -9.66 17.78
CA ALA A 21 1.56 -10.61 16.68
C ALA A 21 2.46 -11.83 16.89
N CYS A 22 3.65 -11.66 17.46
CA CYS A 22 4.54 -12.77 17.84
C CYS A 22 3.96 -13.64 18.97
N GLU A 23 3.09 -13.08 19.81
CA GLU A 23 2.35 -13.80 20.85
C GLU A 23 1.11 -14.53 20.30
N GLY A 24 0.85 -14.43 18.99
CA GLY A 24 -0.25 -15.10 18.30
C GLY A 24 -1.53 -14.27 18.22
N GLU A 25 -1.53 -13.02 18.70
CA GLU A 25 -2.68 -12.13 18.56
C GLU A 25 -2.77 -11.58 17.12
N SER A 26 -3.89 -11.80 16.45
CA SER A 26 -4.13 -11.20 15.14
C SER A 26 -4.22 -9.68 15.26
N GLN A 27 -3.28 -8.98 14.61
CA GLN A 27 -3.26 -7.51 14.58
C GLN A 27 -3.82 -6.92 13.29
N GLY A 28 -4.19 -7.74 12.29
CA GLY A 28 -4.54 -7.30 10.93
C GLY A 28 -3.33 -6.97 10.04
N ASP A 29 -3.61 -6.57 8.79
CA ASP A 29 -2.57 -6.15 7.83
C ASP A 29 -2.36 -4.63 7.93
N TYR A 30 -1.16 -4.20 8.35
CA TYR A 30 -0.81 -2.78 8.56
C TYR A 30 0.48 -2.41 7.83
N ILE A 31 0.49 -1.22 7.23
CA ILE A 31 1.70 -0.54 6.73
C ILE A 31 1.74 0.85 7.37
N SER A 32 2.59 1.01 8.38
CA SER A 32 2.64 2.23 9.18
C SER A 32 3.66 3.25 8.65
N PHE A 33 3.23 4.50 8.59
CA PHE A 33 4.05 5.65 8.24
C PHE A 33 4.35 6.50 9.49
N GLU A 34 5.54 7.10 9.54
CA GLU A 34 5.92 7.96 10.68
C GLU A 34 5.17 9.31 10.67
N SER A 35 4.68 9.74 9.50
CA SER A 35 3.91 10.99 9.38
C SER A 35 2.93 10.96 8.20
N PRO A 36 1.87 11.79 8.22
CA PRO A 36 0.97 11.94 7.08
C PRO A 36 1.70 12.42 5.82
N ALA A 37 2.73 13.26 5.95
CA ALA A 37 3.52 13.75 4.82
C ALA A 37 4.24 12.61 4.08
N LEU A 38 4.78 11.62 4.81
CA LEU A 38 5.38 10.43 4.20
C LEU A 38 4.31 9.55 3.52
N LEU A 39 3.16 9.38 4.17
CA LEU A 39 2.03 8.66 3.59
C LEU A 39 1.62 9.30 2.26
N PHE A 40 1.42 10.61 2.20
CA PHE A 40 1.04 11.31 0.96
C PHE A 40 2.12 11.26 -0.13
N LYS A 41 3.40 11.20 0.25
CA LYS A 41 4.50 11.02 -0.70
C LYS A 41 4.45 9.64 -1.37
N VAL A 42 3.99 8.62 -0.66
CA VAL A 42 3.85 7.24 -1.16
C VAL A 42 2.50 7.04 -1.86
N LEU A 43 1.40 7.48 -1.26
CA LEU A 43 0.04 7.33 -1.75
C LEU A 43 -0.45 8.65 -2.38
N SER A 44 0.06 8.95 -3.56
CA SER A 44 -0.46 10.06 -4.38
C SER A 44 -1.81 9.69 -5.01
N GLY A 45 -2.58 10.68 -5.46
CA GLY A 45 -3.86 10.43 -6.15
C GLY A 45 -3.74 9.48 -7.35
N LYS A 46 -2.68 9.61 -8.14
CA LYS A 46 -2.40 8.70 -9.28
C LYS A 46 -2.13 7.25 -8.85
N ARG A 47 -1.56 7.05 -7.66
CA ARG A 47 -1.31 5.73 -7.10
C ARG A 47 -2.55 5.16 -6.42
N TRP A 48 -3.40 6.02 -5.84
CA TRP A 48 -4.73 5.64 -5.39
C TRP A 48 -5.59 5.11 -6.54
N GLU A 49 -5.66 5.83 -7.66
CA GLU A 49 -6.36 5.38 -8.88
C GLU A 49 -5.80 4.05 -9.40
N MET A 50 -4.47 3.91 -9.40
CA MET A 50 -3.79 2.67 -9.79
C MET A 50 -4.20 1.49 -8.90
N LEU A 51 -4.20 1.68 -7.58
CA LEU A 51 -4.62 0.65 -6.63
C LEU A 51 -6.09 0.30 -6.86
N GLY A 52 -6.96 1.29 -7.07
CA GLY A 52 -8.36 1.05 -7.45
C GLY A 52 -8.52 0.19 -8.70
N ALA A 53 -7.69 0.36 -9.72
CA ALA A 53 -7.70 -0.47 -10.94
C ALA A 53 -7.11 -1.89 -10.73
N MET A 54 -6.36 -2.10 -9.64
CA MET A 54 -5.75 -3.39 -9.29
C MET A 54 -6.57 -4.17 -8.25
N THR A 55 -7.42 -3.50 -7.45
CA THR A 55 -8.26 -4.15 -6.44
C THR A 55 -9.16 -5.21 -7.06
N GLY A 56 -9.05 -6.45 -6.58
CA GLY A 56 -9.80 -7.60 -7.09
C GLY A 56 -9.33 -8.12 -8.46
N ALA A 57 -8.24 -7.59 -9.01
CA ALA A 57 -7.66 -8.07 -10.26
C ALA A 57 -6.59 -9.15 -10.03
N GLU A 58 -6.54 -10.12 -10.95
CA GLU A 58 -5.47 -11.11 -11.02
C GLU A 58 -4.09 -10.45 -11.27
N PRO A 59 -2.97 -11.11 -10.87
CA PRO A 59 -1.63 -10.63 -11.14
C PRO A 59 -1.41 -10.25 -12.62
N MET A 60 -0.79 -9.09 -12.84
CA MET A 60 -0.61 -8.53 -14.19
C MET A 60 0.78 -7.94 -14.40
N THR A 61 1.13 -7.70 -15.66
CA THR A 61 2.38 -7.00 -15.99
C THR A 61 2.21 -5.49 -15.85
N ILE A 62 3.31 -4.75 -15.67
CA ILE A 62 3.30 -3.28 -15.66
C ILE A 62 2.72 -2.72 -16.97
N ARG A 63 2.96 -3.38 -18.11
CA ARG A 63 2.40 -2.96 -19.42
C ARG A 63 0.89 -3.11 -19.49
N GLU A 64 0.37 -4.21 -18.95
CA GLU A 64 -1.08 -4.42 -18.89
C GLU A 64 -1.75 -3.39 -17.99
N LEU A 65 -1.17 -3.11 -16.81
CA LEU A 65 -1.66 -2.05 -15.94
C LEU A 65 -1.64 -0.69 -16.63
N ALA A 66 -0.57 -0.36 -17.35
CA ALA A 66 -0.48 0.89 -18.11
C ALA A 66 -1.56 1.01 -19.19
N ARG A 67 -1.85 -0.08 -19.91
CA ARG A 67 -2.93 -0.16 -20.89
C ARG A 67 -4.30 0.08 -20.24
N ARG A 68 -4.58 -0.54 -19.08
CA ARG A 68 -5.84 -0.35 -18.33
C ARG A 68 -6.02 1.09 -17.87
N LEU A 69 -4.95 1.73 -17.43
CA LEU A 69 -4.96 3.11 -16.95
C LEU A 69 -4.94 4.15 -18.08
N GLY A 70 -4.70 3.75 -19.34
CA GLY A 70 -4.49 4.69 -20.45
C GLY A 70 -3.27 5.59 -20.26
N ARG A 71 -2.23 5.10 -19.58
CA ARG A 71 -1.04 5.86 -19.18
C ARG A 71 0.22 5.30 -19.83
N ASP A 72 1.23 6.14 -19.98
CA ASP A 72 2.55 5.71 -20.45
C ASP A 72 3.23 4.73 -19.46
N VAL A 73 3.88 3.71 -20.01
CA VAL A 73 4.52 2.62 -19.24
C VAL A 73 5.62 3.14 -18.33
N LYS A 74 6.40 4.16 -18.74
CA LYS A 74 7.49 4.72 -17.92
C LYS A 74 6.93 5.40 -16.68
N ALA A 75 5.83 6.13 -16.81
CA ALA A 75 5.16 6.75 -15.69
C ALA A 75 4.59 5.70 -14.71
N VAL A 76 3.95 4.65 -15.24
CA VAL A 76 3.38 3.55 -14.43
C VAL A 76 4.49 2.75 -13.74
N HIS A 77 5.62 2.52 -14.40
CA HIS A 77 6.76 1.82 -13.82
C HIS A 77 7.26 2.51 -12.54
N GLY A 78 7.43 3.84 -12.57
CA GLY A 78 7.86 4.60 -11.38
C GLY A 78 6.88 4.50 -10.21
N ASP A 79 5.58 4.59 -10.50
CA ASP A 79 4.52 4.46 -9.48
C ASP A 79 4.45 3.05 -8.90
N VAL A 80 4.56 2.01 -9.74
CA VAL A 80 4.61 0.61 -9.30
C VAL A 80 5.79 0.36 -8.37
N HIS A 81 6.99 0.83 -8.73
CA HIS A 81 8.16 0.65 -7.86
C HIS A 81 8.03 1.38 -6.53
N ALA A 82 7.43 2.57 -6.51
CA ALA A 82 7.17 3.27 -5.25
C ALA A 82 6.24 2.45 -4.33
N LEU A 83 5.20 1.84 -4.89
CA LEU A 83 4.26 1.00 -4.14
C LEU A 83 4.83 -0.36 -3.74
N LEU A 84 5.69 -0.96 -4.57
CA LEU A 84 6.45 -2.18 -4.23
C LEU A 84 7.41 -1.92 -3.07
N ASN A 85 8.16 -0.80 -3.11
CA ASN A 85 9.08 -0.43 -2.05
C ASN A 85 8.36 -0.13 -0.73
N ALA A 86 7.12 0.34 -0.79
CA ALA A 86 6.26 0.54 0.38
C ALA A 86 5.59 -0.75 0.88
N GLY A 87 5.72 -1.87 0.16
CA GLY A 87 5.06 -3.14 0.51
C GLY A 87 3.56 -3.19 0.22
N ILE A 88 3.01 -2.19 -0.46
CA ILE A 88 1.58 -2.12 -0.82
C ILE A 88 1.30 -3.07 -1.99
N LEU A 89 2.21 -3.10 -2.98
CA LEU A 89 2.20 -4.08 -4.05
C LEU A 89 3.21 -5.20 -3.74
N GLN A 90 2.97 -6.37 -4.34
CA GLN A 90 3.90 -7.49 -4.30
C GLN A 90 4.22 -7.96 -5.71
N LYS A 91 5.39 -8.60 -5.84
CA LYS A 91 5.73 -9.37 -7.04
C LYS A 91 5.37 -10.83 -6.83
N THR A 92 4.79 -11.44 -7.85
CA THR A 92 4.63 -12.90 -7.89
C THR A 92 5.94 -13.57 -8.33
N ASP A 93 6.04 -14.88 -8.15
CA ASP A 93 7.20 -15.68 -8.56
C ASP A 93 7.50 -15.54 -10.07
N ASN A 94 6.46 -15.33 -10.89
CA ASN A 94 6.57 -15.11 -12.33
C ASN A 94 6.90 -13.65 -12.70
N GLY A 95 7.22 -12.80 -11.72
CA GLY A 95 7.60 -11.40 -11.93
C GLY A 95 6.45 -10.44 -12.28
N GLN A 96 5.19 -10.88 -12.13
CA GLN A 96 4.01 -10.02 -12.25
C GLN A 96 3.81 -9.20 -10.99
N ILE A 97 2.98 -8.16 -11.07
CA ILE A 97 2.59 -7.34 -9.92
C ILE A 97 1.15 -7.63 -9.50
N VAL A 98 0.90 -7.58 -8.20
CA VAL A 98 -0.42 -7.78 -7.62
C VAL A 98 -0.62 -6.84 -6.44
N PHE A 99 -1.85 -6.36 -6.25
CA PHE A 99 -2.32 -5.78 -5.00
C PHE A 99 -2.96 -6.91 -4.20
N PRO A 100 -2.30 -7.45 -3.16
CA PRO A 100 -2.68 -8.73 -2.54
C PRO A 100 -3.82 -8.61 -1.53
N PHE A 101 -4.59 -7.52 -1.58
CA PHE A 101 -5.65 -7.19 -0.64
C PHE A 101 -6.95 -6.91 -1.40
N ASP A 102 -8.06 -7.16 -0.73
CA ASP A 102 -9.40 -6.91 -1.27
C ASP A 102 -9.81 -5.44 -1.11
N ALA A 103 -9.19 -4.72 -0.17
CA ALA A 103 -9.44 -3.30 0.06
C ALA A 103 -8.24 -2.61 0.73
N LEU A 104 -8.20 -1.30 0.52
CA LEU A 104 -7.26 -0.36 1.14
C LEU A 104 -8.03 0.53 2.12
N HIS A 105 -7.62 0.57 3.37
CA HIS A 105 -8.08 1.53 4.37
C HIS A 105 -6.95 2.50 4.71
N VAL A 106 -7.26 3.79 4.85
CA VAL A 106 -6.30 4.82 5.25
C VAL A 106 -6.83 5.49 6.51
N ASP A 107 -6.04 5.47 7.58
CA ASP A 107 -6.46 5.95 8.89
C ASP A 107 -5.38 6.80 9.56
N PHE A 108 -5.62 8.10 9.65
CA PHE A 108 -4.84 9.01 10.48
C PHE A 108 -5.67 10.26 10.81
N MET A 109 -5.27 10.94 11.88
CA MET A 109 -5.96 12.12 12.38
C MET A 109 -4.99 13.30 12.45
N LEU A 110 -5.36 14.41 11.82
CA LEU A 110 -4.74 15.71 12.08
C LEU A 110 -5.39 16.31 13.33
N LYS A 111 -4.59 16.56 14.35
CA LYS A 111 -5.02 17.23 15.59
C LYS A 111 -4.53 18.67 15.57
N GLU A 112 -5.18 19.52 16.37
CA GLU A 112 -4.71 20.88 16.61
C GLU A 112 -3.26 20.88 17.12
N ALA A 113 -2.50 21.92 16.77
CA ALA A 113 -1.20 22.14 17.37
C ALA A 113 -1.42 22.51 18.84
N ALA A 114 -0.72 21.83 19.74
CA ALA A 114 -0.71 22.13 21.18
C ALA A 114 -0.13 23.53 21.45
#